data_AF-A0A434GYN7-F1
#
_entry.id   AF-A0A434GYN7-F1
#
_cell.length_a   1.000
_cell.length_b   1.000
_cell.length_c   1.000
_cell.angle_alpha   90.00
_cell.angle_beta   90.00
_cell.angle_gamma   90.00
#
_symmetry.space_group_name_H-M   'P 1'
#
loop_
_entity.id
_entity.type
_entity.pdbx_description
1 polymer ?
#
loop_
_entity_poly.entity_id
_entity_poly.type
_entity_poly.pdbx_seq_one_letter_code
_entity_poly.pdbx_strand_id
1 'polypeptide(L)' 'MEPFKSVTATAVPFPGVNVDTDQILPARFLSKPRAEGFAQYLFHDLRFDDGGKERENFVLNTPPYR' A
#
# COMPACT_ATOMS: atom_id res chain seq x y z
N MET A 1 -1.27 -19.30 -13.98
CA MET A 1 -0.11 -18.71 -13.29
C MET A 1 0.95 -18.49 -14.34
N GLU A 2 1.44 -17.27 -14.47
CA GLU A 2 2.54 -16.93 -15.37
C GLU A 2 3.89 -17.14 -14.66
N PRO A 3 4.90 -17.77 -15.30
CA PRO A 3 6.22 -17.90 -14.71
C PRO A 3 6.87 -16.52 -14.50
N PHE A 4 7.28 -16.22 -13.26
CA PHE A 4 8.09 -15.05 -12.97
C PHE A 4 9.56 -15.34 -13.30
N LYS A 5 10.14 -14.63 -14.28
CA LYS A 5 11.54 -14.82 -14.70
C LYS A 5 12.44 -13.72 -14.17
N SER A 6 12.12 -12.47 -14.48
CA SER A 6 12.83 -11.30 -13.99
C SER A 6 11.92 -10.07 -14.02
N VAL A 7 12.23 -9.09 -13.16
CA VAL A 7 11.65 -7.75 -13.18
C VAL A 7 12.76 -6.76 -12.88
N THR A 8 12.78 -5.64 -13.61
CA THR A 8 13.63 -4.49 -13.30
C THR A 8 12.70 -3.32 -13.02
N ALA A 9 12.69 -2.85 -11.78
CA ALA A 9 11.81 -1.78 -11.32
C ALA A 9 12.45 -1.04 -10.14
N THR A 10 11.93 0.15 -9.84
CA THR A 10 12.31 0.91 -8.64
C THR A 10 11.84 0.20 -7.38
N ALA A 11 12.75 -0.11 -6.46
CA ALA A 11 12.42 -0.65 -5.14
C ALA A 11 12.10 0.49 -4.17
N VAL A 12 11.11 0.27 -3.29
CA VAL A 12 10.69 1.24 -2.27
C VAL A 12 11.25 0.83 -0.91
N PRO A 13 12.07 1.66 -0.25
CA PRO A 13 12.59 1.35 1.09
C PRO A 13 11.49 1.56 2.14
N PHE A 14 11.12 0.50 2.86
CA PHE A 14 10.11 0.57 3.93
C PHE A 14 10.68 0.03 5.25
N PRO A 15 10.93 0.88 6.27
CA PRO A 15 11.55 0.47 7.53
C PRO A 15 10.55 -0.14 8.54
N GLY A 16 9.48 -0.79 8.06
CA GLY A 16 8.48 -1.42 8.92
C GLY A 16 8.99 -2.73 9.53
N VAL A 17 8.94 -2.85 10.86
CA VAL A 17 9.14 -4.11 11.57
C VAL A 17 7.79 -4.71 11.94
N ASN A 18 7.68 -6.05 11.90
CA ASN A 18 6.45 -6.78 12.24
C ASN A 18 5.22 -6.30 11.46
N VAL A 19 5.38 -6.11 10.15
CA VAL A 19 4.29 -5.67 9.27
C VAL A 19 3.18 -6.72 9.24
N ASP A 20 1.99 -6.38 9.75
CA ASP A 20 0.86 -7.29 9.84
C ASP A 20 -0.18 -7.10 8.71
N THR A 21 -1.20 -7.97 8.70
CA THR A 21 -2.22 -7.97 7.66
C THR A 21 -3.13 -6.74 7.69
N ASP A 22 -3.43 -6.20 8.86
CA ASP A 22 -4.27 -4.99 8.98
C ASP A 22 -3.48 -3.76 8.56
N GLN A 23 -2.18 -3.72 8.80
CA GLN A 23 -1.32 -2.68 8.26
C GLN A 23 -1.26 -2.72 6.74
N ILE A 24 -1.18 -3.91 6.13
CA ILE A 24 -1.18 -4.03 4.66
C ILE A 24 -2.54 -3.65 4.07
N LEU A 25 -3.63 -4.17 4.63
CA LEU A 25 -5.00 -3.92 4.18
C LEU A 25 -5.95 -4.00 5.39
N PRO A 26 -6.42 -2.86 5.92
CA PRO A 26 -7.28 -2.87 7.09
C PRO A 26 -8.58 -3.67 6.88
N ALA A 27 -8.96 -4.48 7.87
CA ALA A 27 -10.11 -5.39 7.80
C ALA A 27 -11.42 -4.71 7.37
N ARG A 28 -11.60 -3.42 7.71
CA ARG A 28 -12.78 -2.62 7.34
C ARG A 28 -13.00 -2.48 5.83
N PHE A 29 -11.97 -2.74 5.00
CA PHE A 29 -12.09 -2.71 3.55
C PHE A 29 -12.38 -4.08 2.95
N LEU A 30 -12.31 -5.18 3.71
CA LEU A 30 -12.50 -6.55 3.18
C LEU A 30 -13.92 -6.82 2.70
N SER A 31 -14.90 -6.01 3.12
CA SER A 31 -16.28 -6.06 2.64
C SER A 31 -16.51 -5.31 1.32
N LYS A 32 -15.51 -4.57 0.81
CA LYS A 32 -15.64 -3.82 -0.44
C LYS A 32 -15.67 -4.76 -1.65
N PRO A 33 -16.38 -4.38 -2.73
CA PRO A 33 -16.43 -5.18 -3.95
C PRO A 33 -15.03 -5.37 -4.55
N ARG A 34 -14.67 -6.63 -4.84
CA ARG A 34 -13.37 -6.95 -5.45
C ARG A 34 -13.16 -6.32 -6.83
N ALA A 35 -14.26 -6.02 -7.53
CA ALA A 35 -14.24 -5.41 -8.86
C ALA A 35 -13.63 -3.99 -8.88
N GLU A 36 -13.66 -3.28 -7.75
CA GLU A 36 -13.05 -1.95 -7.60
C GLU A 36 -11.54 -2.03 -7.34
N GLY A 37 -11.02 -3.22 -7.04
CA GLY A 37 -9.65 -3.42 -6.58
C GLY A 37 -9.45 -2.99 -5.12
N PHE A 38 -8.31 -3.41 -4.54
CA PHE A 38 -7.91 -3.05 -3.17
C PHE A 38 -6.63 -2.19 -3.12
N ALA A 39 -6.05 -1.84 -4.27
CA ALA A 39 -4.78 -1.13 -4.33
C ALA A 39 -4.82 0.25 -3.64
N GLN A 40 -5.97 0.92 -3.68
CA GLN A 40 -6.23 2.18 -2.99
C GLN A 40 -6.22 2.07 -1.46
N TYR A 41 -6.36 0.86 -0.91
CA TYR A 41 -6.35 0.61 0.54
C TYR A 41 -5.03 0.03 1.04
N LEU A 42 -4.06 -0.22 0.16
CA LEU A 42 -2.73 -0.70 0.53
C LEU A 42 -2.09 0.28 1.52
N PHE A 43 -1.71 -0.18 2.71
CA PHE A 43 -1.13 0.66 3.77
C PHE A 43 -1.98 1.88 4.13
N HIS A 44 -3.31 1.78 4.05
CA HIS A 44 -4.21 2.93 4.16
C HIS A 44 -3.93 3.82 5.38
N ASP A 45 -3.76 3.23 6.56
CA ASP A 45 -3.56 3.99 7.81
C ASP A 45 -2.19 4.65 7.92
N LEU A 46 -1.22 4.19 7.12
CA LEU A 46 0.09 4.80 6.99
C LEU A 46 0.13 5.82 5.84
N ARG A 47 -0.72 5.65 4.82
CA ARG A 47 -0.78 6.51 3.63
C ARG A 47 -1.66 7.72 3.79
N PHE A 48 -2.76 7.62 4.53
CA PHE A 48 -3.78 8.66 4.60
C PHE A 48 -3.99 9.11 6.05
N ASP A 49 -4.38 10.37 6.22
CA ASP A 49 -4.92 10.88 7.48
C ASP A 49 -6.44 10.64 7.57
N ASP A 50 -7.03 11.04 8.69
CA ASP A 50 -8.47 10.85 8.94
C ASP A 50 -9.35 11.67 7.97
N GLY A 51 -8.80 12.70 7.32
CA GLY A 51 -9.45 13.49 6.28
C GLY A 51 -9.29 12.87 4.88
N GLY A 52 -8.58 11.76 4.76
CA GLY A 52 -8.28 11.10 3.48
C GLY A 52 -7.17 11.78 2.68
N LYS A 53 -6.44 12.75 3.26
CA LYS A 53 -5.27 13.35 2.59
C LYS A 53 -4.05 12.47 2.80
N GLU A 54 -3.18 12.44 1.80
CA GLU A 54 -1.94 11.70 1.87
C GLU A 54 -0.96 12.26 2.90
N ARG A 55 -0.39 11.36 3.69
CA ARG A 55 0.70 11.66 4.60
C ARG A 55 1.99 11.81 3.80
N GLU A 56 2.53 13.02 3.79
CA GLU A 56 3.73 13.40 3.02
C GLU A 56 5.00 12.67 3.49
N ASN A 57 4.99 12.11 4.71
CA ASN A 57 6.12 11.36 5.27
C ASN A 57 6.09 9.86 4.96
N PHE A 58 5.03 9.35 4.32
CA PHE A 58 4.97 7.94 3.95
C PHE A 58 5.63 7.71 2.59
N VAL A 59 6.53 6.73 2.52
CA VAL A 59 7.43 6.56 1.38
C VAL A 59 6.70 6.40 0.03
N LEU A 60 5.55 5.71 -0.02
CA LEU A 60 4.75 5.54 -1.25
C LEU A 60 3.95 6.79 -1.66
N ASN A 61 3.99 7.86 -0.87
CA ASN A 61 3.38 9.15 -1.21
C ASN A 61 4.42 10.17 -1.69
N THR A 62 5.71 9.78 -1.73
CA THR A 62 6.82 10.69 -2.05
C THR A 62 7.50 10.31 -3.36
N PRO A 63 7.87 11.28 -4.22
CA PRO A 63 8.77 11.01 -5.34
C PRO A 63 10.11 10.44 -4.83
N PRO A 64 10.73 9.47 -5.54
CA PRO A 64 10.34 8.90 -6.83
C PRO A 64 9.46 7.65 -6.73
N TYR A 65 8.90 7.33 -5.55
CA TYR A 65 8.20 6.08 -5.27
C TYR A 65 6.68 6.14 -5.47
N ARG A 66 6.22 7.22 -6.12
CA ARG A 66 4.81 7.50 -6.39
C ARG A 66 4.38 6.96 -7.75
#